data_AF-A0A7V9PP15-F1
#
_entry.id   AF-A0A7V9PP15-F1
#
_cell.length_a   1.000
_cell.length_b   1.000
_cell.length_c   1.000
_cell.angle_alpha   90.00
_cell.angle_beta   90.00
_cell.angle_gamma   90.00
#
_symmetry.space_group_name_H-M   'P 1'
#
loop_
_entity.id
_entity.type
_entity.pdbx_description
1 polymer ?
#
loop_
_entity_poly.entity_id
_entity_poly.type
_entity_poly.pdbx_seq_one_letter_code
_entity_poly.pdbx_strand_id
1 'polypeptide(L)'
;MATRLPALEKVERDARVAADRACGLSWRTISARHGLGERQCREVVRAHRASGPALDEHDPVEVVQEALEQLESLVERLALVAETSRHDAVRLGALKARLAPSAQRLSLLQAVGILPRSLGLLRDDIDLRRMGEAISAIFDRHGVPFKAEENFLAALESERVWRGGSAREIHNGGG
;
A
#
# COMPACT_ATOMS: atom_id res chain seq x y z
N MET A 1 -5.91 -20.14 41.31
CA MET A 1 -4.62 -19.43 41.47
C MET A 1 -4.06 -19.20 40.07
N ALA A 2 -3.91 -17.94 39.64
CA ALA A 2 -3.38 -17.63 38.31
C ALA A 2 -1.86 -17.89 38.28
N THR A 3 -1.43 -18.90 37.53
CA THR A 3 -0.02 -19.24 37.33
C THR A 3 0.68 -18.04 36.71
N ARG A 4 1.74 -17.54 37.37
CA ARG A 4 2.57 -16.45 36.83
C ARG A 4 3.25 -16.99 35.57
N LEU A 5 2.87 -16.46 34.41
CA LEU A 5 3.52 -16.81 33.15
C LEU A 5 5.02 -16.43 33.21
N PRO A 6 5.91 -17.27 32.66
CA PRO A 6 7.30 -16.90 32.39
C PRO A 6 7.39 -15.58 31.64
N ALA A 7 8.44 -14.79 31.91
CA ALA A 7 8.61 -13.46 31.32
C ALA A 7 8.62 -13.49 29.77
N LEU A 8 9.21 -14.54 29.17
CA LEU A 8 9.23 -14.74 27.73
C LEU A 8 7.84 -14.98 27.14
N GLU A 9 7.04 -15.88 27.75
CA GLU A 9 5.67 -16.17 27.30
C GLU A 9 4.76 -14.94 27.39
N LYS A 10 4.99 -14.08 28.40
CA LYS A 10 4.30 -12.80 28.50
C LYS A 10 4.64 -11.90 27.32
N VAL A 11 5.92 -11.74 26.98
CA VAL A 11 6.37 -10.91 25.86
C VAL A 11 5.78 -11.40 24.54
N GLU A 12 5.81 -12.71 24.28
CA GLU A 12 5.21 -13.29 23.07
C GLU A 12 3.71 -13.09 22.99
N ARG A 13 2.97 -13.29 24.10
CA ARG A 13 1.54 -13.01 24.15
C ARG A 13 1.26 -11.53 23.89
N ASP A 14 2.00 -10.64 24.53
CA ASP A 14 1.80 -9.20 24.41
C ASP A 14 2.09 -8.73 22.96
N ALA A 15 3.10 -9.30 22.29
CA ALA A 15 3.36 -9.10 20.86
C ALA A 15 2.20 -9.61 19.98
N ARG A 16 1.64 -10.79 20.26
CA ARG A 16 0.46 -11.31 19.53
C ARG A 16 -0.78 -10.43 19.73
N VAL A 17 -0.99 -9.87 20.91
CA VAL A 17 -2.07 -8.90 21.19
C VAL A 17 -1.88 -7.64 20.35
N ALA A 18 -0.65 -7.13 20.24
CA ALA A 18 -0.35 -5.98 19.41
C ALA A 18 -0.57 -6.26 17.91
N ALA A 19 -0.12 -7.42 17.42
CA ALA A 19 -0.33 -7.85 16.04
C ALA A 19 -1.81 -8.03 15.69
N ASP A 20 -2.59 -8.69 16.56
CA ASP A 20 -4.04 -8.80 16.38
C ASP A 20 -4.72 -7.42 16.34
N ARG A 21 -4.23 -6.47 17.13
CA ARG A 21 -4.76 -5.11 17.09
C ARG A 21 -4.36 -4.38 15.82
N ALA A 22 -3.15 -4.56 15.32
CA ALA A 22 -2.70 -4.03 14.03
C ALA A 22 -3.54 -4.59 12.87
N CYS A 23 -3.95 -5.85 12.95
CA CYS A 23 -4.92 -6.49 12.05
C CYS A 23 -6.37 -5.97 12.19
N GLY A 24 -6.62 -4.98 13.06
CA GLY A 24 -7.92 -4.33 13.21
C GLY A 24 -8.94 -5.11 14.06
N LEU A 25 -8.56 -6.20 14.74
CA LEU A 25 -9.49 -6.97 15.56
C LEU A 25 -10.09 -6.11 16.69
N SER A 26 -11.37 -6.34 17.00
CA SER A 26 -12.05 -5.64 18.09
C SER A 26 -11.44 -6.01 19.44
N TRP A 27 -11.48 -5.10 20.42
CA TRP A 27 -10.96 -5.38 21.77
C TRP A 27 -11.62 -6.60 22.41
N ARG A 28 -12.93 -6.78 22.20
CA ARG A 28 -13.68 -7.95 22.67
C ARG A 28 -13.13 -9.25 22.07
N THR A 29 -12.83 -9.26 20.77
CA THR A 29 -12.26 -10.43 20.08
C THR A 29 -10.86 -10.76 20.61
N ILE A 30 -10.01 -9.75 20.77
CA ILE A 30 -8.63 -9.90 21.27
C ILE A 30 -8.65 -10.41 22.72
N SER A 31 -9.48 -9.80 23.57
CA SER A 31 -9.73 -10.21 24.95
C SER A 31 -10.10 -11.69 25.06
N ALA A 32 -11.10 -12.11 24.28
CA ALA A 32 -11.55 -13.50 24.25
C ALA A 32 -10.47 -14.47 23.75
N ARG A 33 -9.71 -14.08 22.72
CA ARG A 33 -8.65 -14.90 22.12
C ARG A 33 -7.47 -15.13 23.06
N HIS A 34 -7.06 -14.12 23.83
CA HIS A 34 -5.86 -14.18 24.68
C HIS A 34 -6.15 -14.41 26.17
N GLY A 35 -7.43 -14.50 26.55
CA GLY A 35 -7.83 -14.67 27.94
C GLY A 35 -7.50 -13.46 28.83
N LEU A 36 -7.55 -12.26 28.26
CA LEU A 36 -7.19 -11.01 28.93
C LEU A 36 -8.38 -10.06 29.02
N GLY A 37 -8.48 -9.26 30.08
CA GLY A 37 -9.47 -8.17 30.12
C GLY A 37 -9.21 -7.13 29.02
N GLU A 38 -10.26 -6.50 28.49
CA GLU A 38 -10.10 -5.48 27.44
C GLU A 38 -9.18 -4.32 27.85
N ARG A 39 -9.28 -3.88 29.11
CA ARG A 39 -8.39 -2.85 29.68
C ARG A 39 -6.92 -3.28 29.59
N GLN A 40 -6.63 -4.52 29.95
CA GLN A 40 -5.27 -5.07 29.90
C GLN A 40 -4.76 -5.17 28.46
N CYS A 41 -5.61 -5.58 27.51
CA CYS A 41 -5.26 -5.58 26.09
C CYS A 41 -4.88 -4.17 25.60
N ARG A 42 -5.64 -3.14 25.98
CA ARG A 42 -5.33 -1.74 25.63
C ARG A 42 -4.03 -1.26 26.25
N GLU A 43 -3.77 -1.62 27.51
CA GLU A 43 -2.52 -1.29 28.21
C GLU A 43 -1.32 -1.97 27.52
N VAL A 44 -1.45 -3.24 27.13
CA VAL A 44 -0.43 -3.98 26.36
C VAL A 44 -0.12 -3.29 25.03
N VAL A 45 -1.15 -2.95 24.24
CA VAL A 45 -0.95 -2.26 22.96
C VAL A 45 -0.33 -0.88 23.16
N ARG A 46 -0.75 -0.14 24.19
CA ARG A 46 -0.16 1.16 24.52
C ARG A 46 1.31 1.03 24.90
N ALA A 47 1.65 0.07 25.75
CA ALA A 47 3.03 -0.20 26.15
C ALA A 47 3.88 -0.61 24.94
N HIS A 48 3.36 -1.50 24.09
CA HIS A 48 4.02 -1.94 22.86
C HIS A 48 4.31 -0.77 21.90
N ARG A 49 3.33 0.13 21.71
CA ARG A 49 3.51 1.35 20.90
C ARG A 49 4.50 2.33 21.52
N ALA A 50 4.52 2.44 22.85
CA ALA A 50 5.46 3.31 23.54
C ALA A 50 6.90 2.77 23.57
N SER A 51 7.07 1.45 23.42
CA SER A 51 8.37 0.80 23.31
C SER A 51 8.88 0.66 21.87
N GLY A 52 8.01 0.86 20.88
CA GLY A 52 8.39 0.84 19.48
C GLY A 52 9.09 2.14 19.06
N PRO A 53 9.76 2.14 17.89
CA PRO A 53 10.26 3.36 17.30
C PRO A 53 9.14 4.38 17.14
N ALA A 54 9.49 5.67 17.22
CA ALA A 54 8.54 6.70 16.86
C ALA A 54 8.19 6.59 15.37
N LEU A 55 7.01 7.06 14.95
CA LEU A 55 6.56 6.91 13.55
C LEU A 55 7.52 7.55 12.54
N ASP A 56 8.24 8.59 12.94
CA ASP A 56 9.27 9.30 12.18
C ASP A 56 10.62 8.58 12.14
N GLU A 57 10.81 7.54 12.96
CA GLU A 57 12.00 6.68 12.95
C GLU A 57 11.85 5.48 12.00
N HIS A 58 10.63 5.21 11.51
CA HIS A 58 10.40 4.14 10.54
C HIS A 58 10.81 4.57 9.13
N ASP A 59 11.37 3.62 8.35
CA ASP A 59 11.55 3.83 6.92
C ASP A 59 10.18 4.02 6.26
N PRO A 60 9.90 5.18 5.64
CA PRO A 60 8.62 5.42 4.99
C PRO A 60 8.31 4.40 3.88
N VAL A 61 9.34 3.81 3.25
CA VAL A 61 9.16 2.76 2.23
C VAL A 61 8.61 1.49 2.87
N GLU A 62 9.17 1.07 4.00
CA GLU A 62 8.69 -0.12 4.74
C GLU A 62 7.24 0.07 5.21
N VAL A 63 6.90 1.26 5.74
CA VAL A 63 5.53 1.57 6.18
C VAL A 63 4.53 1.47 5.03
N VAL A 64 4.89 1.97 3.85
CA VAL A 64 4.05 1.87 2.65
C VAL A 64 3.91 0.42 2.20
N GLN A 65 5.00 -0.35 2.21
CA GLN A 65 4.98 -1.77 1.86
C GLN A 65 4.06 -2.55 2.79
N GLU A 66 4.18 -2.35 4.11
CA GLU A 66 3.31 -3.00 5.09
C GLU A 66 1.83 -2.64 4.84
N ALA A 67 1.53 -1.36 4.56
CA ALA A 67 0.18 -0.93 4.25
C ALA A 67 -0.37 -1.59 2.96
N LEU A 68 0.47 -1.77 1.94
CA LEU A 68 0.10 -2.49 0.71
C LEU A 68 -0.19 -3.96 0.98
N GLU A 69 0.65 -4.63 1.75
CA GLU A 69 0.46 -6.03 2.16
C GLU A 69 -0.84 -6.23 2.96
N GLN A 70 -1.15 -5.31 3.87
CA GLN A 70 -2.40 -5.32 4.64
C GLN A 70 -3.63 -5.20 3.72
N LEU A 71 -3.60 -4.31 2.73
CA LEU A 71 -4.68 -4.13 1.76
C LEU A 71 -4.85 -5.38 0.88
N GLU A 72 -3.75 -5.99 0.44
CA GLU A 72 -3.75 -7.23 -0.35
C GLU A 72 -4.34 -8.39 0.45
N SER A 73 -3.91 -8.58 1.70
CA SER A 73 -4.47 -9.60 2.60
C SER A 73 -5.98 -9.41 2.81
N LEU A 74 -6.46 -8.17 2.92
CA LEU A 74 -7.90 -7.89 3.05
C LEU A 74 -8.67 -8.27 1.77
N VAL A 75 -8.13 -7.97 0.60
CA VAL A 75 -8.71 -8.36 -0.70
C VAL A 75 -8.80 -9.88 -0.82
N GLU A 76 -7.75 -10.61 -0.44
CA GLU A 76 -7.72 -12.08 -0.43
C GLU A 76 -8.76 -12.68 0.51
N ARG A 77 -8.84 -12.20 1.76
CA ARG A 77 -9.83 -12.67 2.74
C ARG A 77 -11.25 -12.46 2.25
N LEU A 78 -11.55 -11.31 1.65
CA LEU A 78 -12.88 -11.04 1.09
C LEU A 78 -13.16 -11.89 -0.16
N ALA A 79 -12.16 -12.19 -0.98
CA ALA A 79 -12.30 -13.11 -2.10
C ALA A 79 -12.67 -14.51 -1.60
N LEU A 80 -11.98 -15.00 -0.55
CA LEU A 80 -12.28 -16.29 0.08
C LEU A 80 -13.70 -16.32 0.66
N VAL A 81 -14.16 -15.26 1.32
CA VAL A 81 -15.55 -15.17 1.82
C VAL A 81 -16.55 -15.23 0.67
N ALA A 82 -16.28 -14.55 -0.45
CA ALA A 82 -17.14 -14.56 -1.62
C ALA A 82 -17.23 -15.93 -2.32
N GLU A 83 -16.14 -16.71 -2.26
CA GLU A 83 -16.04 -18.05 -2.84
C GLU A 83 -16.68 -19.11 -1.94
N THR A 84 -16.44 -19.06 -0.63
CA THR A 84 -16.82 -20.12 0.32
C THR A 84 -18.20 -19.95 0.94
N SER A 85 -18.78 -18.75 0.91
CA SER A 85 -20.10 -18.51 1.48
C SER A 85 -21.21 -19.20 0.68
N ARG A 86 -22.15 -19.83 1.39
CA ARG A 86 -23.35 -20.46 0.81
C ARG A 86 -24.51 -19.48 0.60
N HIS A 87 -24.38 -18.23 1.06
CA HIS A 87 -25.44 -17.23 1.01
C HIS A 87 -25.09 -16.14 0.00
N ASP A 88 -25.89 -16.00 -1.06
CA ASP A 88 -25.62 -15.06 -2.16
C ASP A 88 -25.51 -13.61 -1.70
N ALA A 89 -26.31 -13.21 -0.70
CA ALA A 89 -26.22 -11.87 -0.12
C ALA A 89 -24.83 -11.60 0.51
N VAL A 90 -24.26 -12.59 1.20
CA VAL A 90 -22.91 -12.50 1.80
C VAL A 90 -21.85 -12.48 0.71
N ARG A 91 -22.00 -13.31 -0.33
CA ARG A 91 -21.08 -13.33 -1.48
C ARG A 91 -21.05 -11.97 -2.18
N LEU A 92 -22.22 -11.40 -2.48
CA LEU A 92 -22.34 -10.08 -3.08
C LEU A 92 -21.76 -8.99 -2.17
N GLY A 93 -22.02 -9.06 -0.87
CA GLY A 93 -21.46 -8.14 0.12
C GLY A 93 -19.94 -8.18 0.12
N ALA A 94 -19.34 -9.37 0.12
CA ALA A 94 -17.89 -9.55 0.07
C ALA A 94 -17.29 -9.03 -1.25
N LEU A 95 -17.91 -9.32 -2.40
CA LEU A 95 -17.48 -8.78 -3.69
C LEU A 95 -17.49 -7.25 -3.73
N LYS A 96 -18.55 -6.62 -3.21
CA LYS A 96 -18.62 -5.14 -3.11
C LYS A 96 -17.57 -4.60 -2.14
N ALA A 97 -17.39 -5.24 -0.99
CA ALA A 97 -16.42 -4.83 0.01
C ALA A 97 -14.97 -4.86 -0.51
N ARG A 98 -14.64 -5.71 -1.50
CA ARG A 98 -13.30 -5.74 -2.14
C ARG A 98 -12.96 -4.48 -2.92
N LEU A 99 -13.96 -3.71 -3.37
CA LEU A 99 -13.72 -2.50 -4.16
C LEU A 99 -12.99 -1.43 -3.33
N ALA A 100 -13.34 -1.28 -2.06
CA ALA A 100 -12.75 -0.26 -1.18
C ALA A 100 -11.23 -0.43 -0.96
N PRO A 101 -10.69 -1.57 -0.51
CA PRO A 101 -9.25 -1.76 -0.35
C PRO A 101 -8.52 -1.73 -1.70
N SER A 102 -9.16 -2.18 -2.78
CA SER A 102 -8.58 -2.08 -4.13
C SER A 102 -8.40 -0.62 -4.55
N ALA A 103 -9.42 0.22 -4.32
CA ALA A 103 -9.32 1.65 -4.59
C ALA A 103 -8.28 2.34 -3.69
N GLN A 104 -8.24 1.99 -2.40
CA GLN A 104 -7.25 2.53 -1.47
C GLN A 104 -5.82 2.14 -1.86
N ARG A 105 -5.59 0.92 -2.36
CA ARG A 105 -4.29 0.48 -2.90
C ARG A 105 -3.88 1.35 -4.09
N LEU A 106 -4.79 1.61 -5.04
CA LEU A 106 -4.50 2.50 -6.16
C LEU A 106 -4.17 3.92 -5.68
N SER A 107 -4.95 4.47 -4.75
CA SER A 107 -4.68 5.79 -4.17
C SER A 107 -3.33 5.87 -3.46
N LEU A 108 -2.93 4.82 -2.73
CA LEU A 108 -1.63 4.75 -2.07
C LEU A 108 -0.50 4.72 -3.10
N LEU A 109 -0.60 3.87 -4.13
CA LEU A 109 0.37 3.82 -5.24
C LEU A 109 0.49 5.15 -5.98
N GLN A 110 -0.61 5.89 -6.12
CA GLN A 110 -0.60 7.24 -6.69
C GLN A 110 0.04 8.27 -5.74
N ALA A 111 -0.20 8.15 -4.43
CA ALA A 111 0.37 9.05 -3.43
C ALA A 111 1.88 8.94 -3.36
N VAL A 112 2.42 7.73 -3.51
CA VAL A 112 3.88 7.46 -3.51
C VAL A 112 4.52 7.57 -4.90
N GLY A 113 3.75 7.95 -5.92
CA GLY A 113 4.27 8.22 -7.27
C GLY A 113 4.57 6.99 -8.12
N ILE A 114 4.18 5.78 -7.69
CA ILE A 114 4.28 4.56 -8.50
C ILE A 114 3.28 4.60 -9.65
N LEU A 115 2.07 5.13 -9.41
CA LEU A 115 1.06 5.34 -10.44
C LEU A 115 0.82 6.83 -10.69
N PRO A 116 0.53 7.23 -11.93
CA PRO A 116 0.11 8.60 -12.21
C PRO A 116 -1.25 8.89 -11.57
N ARG A 117 -1.43 10.12 -11.07
CA ARG A 117 -2.70 10.58 -10.48
C ARG A 117 -3.84 10.60 -11.51
N SER A 118 -3.51 10.83 -12.79
CA SER A 118 -4.44 10.74 -13.91
C SER A 118 -4.14 9.48 -14.72
N LEU A 119 -5.00 8.48 -14.63
CA LEU A 119 -4.89 7.26 -15.44
C LEU A 119 -5.14 7.51 -16.92
N GLY A 120 -5.79 8.62 -17.29
CA GLY A 120 -5.92 9.03 -18.70
C GLY A 120 -4.56 9.28 -19.35
N LEU A 121 -3.58 9.78 -18.57
CA LEU A 121 -2.21 10.01 -19.02
C LEU A 121 -1.36 8.74 -18.98
N LEU A 122 -1.81 7.67 -18.32
CA LEU A 122 -1.04 6.42 -18.22
C LEU A 122 -0.81 5.79 -19.59
N ARG A 123 -1.80 5.90 -20.49
CA ARG A 123 -1.64 5.43 -21.87
C ARG A 123 -0.53 6.20 -22.59
N ASP A 124 -0.55 7.52 -22.47
CA ASP A 124 0.46 8.38 -23.10
C ASP A 124 1.87 8.07 -22.55
N ASP A 125 2.00 7.87 -21.24
CA ASP A 125 3.26 7.48 -20.60
C ASP A 125 3.77 6.10 -21.10
N ILE A 126 2.87 5.12 -21.26
CA ILE A 126 3.21 3.80 -21.79
C ILE A 126 3.65 3.90 -23.26
N ASP A 127 2.89 4.64 -24.07
CA ASP A 127 3.18 4.81 -25.49
C ASP A 127 4.50 5.57 -25.68
N LEU A 128 4.75 6.62 -24.88
CA LEU A 128 6.01 7.37 -24.89
C LEU A 128 7.20 6.49 -24.54
N ARG A 129 7.07 5.64 -23.50
CA ARG A 129 8.13 4.70 -23.12
C ARG A 129 8.42 3.70 -24.23
N ARG A 130 7.37 3.12 -24.83
CA ARG A 130 7.52 2.19 -25.97
C ARG A 130 8.17 2.86 -27.17
N MET A 131 7.81 4.12 -27.46
CA MET A 131 8.45 4.91 -28.52
C MET A 131 9.93 5.15 -28.22
N GLY A 132 10.27 5.52 -26.97
CA GLY A 132 11.66 5.68 -26.54
C GLY A 132 12.47 4.39 -26.72
N GLU A 133 11.95 3.26 -26.23
CA GLU A 133 12.58 1.94 -26.39
C GLU A 133 12.77 1.55 -27.87
N ALA A 134 11.78 1.81 -28.72
CA ALA A 134 11.88 1.55 -30.16
C ALA A 134 12.91 2.46 -30.86
N ILE A 135 12.98 3.73 -30.48
CA ILE A 135 13.93 4.69 -31.06
C ILE A 135 15.36 4.38 -30.62
N SER A 136 15.58 4.05 -29.34
CA SER A 136 16.87 3.56 -28.83
C SER A 136 17.34 2.33 -29.59
N ALA A 137 16.45 1.35 -29.83
CA ALA A 137 16.80 0.17 -30.62
C ALA A 137 17.19 0.49 -32.08
N ILE A 138 16.62 1.55 -32.67
CA ILE A 138 17.01 2.04 -34.01
C ILE A 138 18.39 2.71 -33.93
N PHE A 139 18.64 3.52 -32.91
CA PHE A 139 19.93 4.18 -32.70
C PHE A 139 21.06 3.18 -32.57
N ASP A 140 20.87 2.14 -31.76
CA ASP A 140 21.79 1.01 -31.63
C ASP A 140 22.05 0.34 -32.98
N ARG A 141 20.98 0.00 -33.71
CA ARG A 141 21.08 -0.70 -35.00
C ARG A 141 21.86 0.09 -36.06
N HIS A 142 21.74 1.42 -36.04
CA HIS A 142 22.35 2.29 -37.02
C HIS A 142 23.67 2.92 -36.55
N GLY A 143 24.19 2.52 -35.38
CA GLY A 143 25.43 3.05 -34.83
C GLY A 143 25.37 4.55 -34.55
N VAL A 144 24.19 5.04 -34.18
CA VAL A 144 24.02 6.45 -33.81
C VAL A 144 24.88 6.73 -32.57
N PRO A 145 25.63 7.84 -32.55
CA PRO A 145 26.47 8.17 -31.40
C PRO A 145 25.64 8.29 -30.12
N PHE A 146 26.13 7.71 -29.02
CA PHE A 146 25.49 7.75 -27.70
C PHE A 146 25.03 9.15 -27.28
N LYS A 147 25.78 10.20 -27.63
CA LYS A 147 25.42 11.59 -27.34
C LYS A 147 24.11 12.04 -28.00
N ALA A 148 23.78 11.52 -29.18
CA ALA A 148 22.52 11.82 -29.84
C ALA A 148 21.35 11.09 -29.17
N GLU A 149 21.57 9.87 -28.69
CA GLU A 149 20.61 9.14 -27.85
C GLU A 149 20.35 9.84 -26.52
N GLU A 150 21.42 10.24 -25.83
CA GLU A 150 21.35 10.96 -24.56
C GLU A 150 20.56 12.27 -24.71
N ASN A 151 20.83 13.05 -25.76
CA ASN A 151 20.07 14.27 -26.05
C ASN A 151 18.59 13.99 -26.31
N PHE A 152 18.28 12.89 -27.01
CA PHE A 152 16.90 12.49 -27.28
C PHE A 152 16.15 12.08 -26.01
N LEU A 153 16.78 11.27 -25.15
CA LEU A 153 16.21 10.86 -23.87
C LEU A 153 16.01 12.06 -22.93
N ALA A 154 16.98 12.98 -22.87
CA ALA A 154 16.86 14.21 -22.08
C ALA A 154 15.70 15.09 -22.55
N ALA A 155 15.47 15.19 -23.86
CA ALA A 155 14.34 15.93 -24.42
C ALA A 155 12.99 15.27 -24.04
N LEU A 156 12.91 13.93 -24.08
CA LEU A 156 11.72 13.19 -23.65
C LEU A 156 11.41 13.38 -22.16
N GLU A 157 12.42 13.37 -21.30
CA GLU A 157 12.25 13.61 -19.86
C GLU A 157 11.76 15.03 -19.56
N SER A 158 12.30 16.03 -20.27
CA SER A 158 11.87 17.43 -20.14
C SER A 158 10.38 17.61 -20.47
N GLU A 159 9.91 16.98 -21.55
CA GLU A 159 8.51 16.99 -21.97
C GLU A 159 7.60 16.31 -20.93
N ARG A 160 8.08 15.22 -20.30
CA ARG A 160 7.33 14.50 -19.26
C ARG A 160 7.16 15.33 -17.98
N VAL A 161 8.21 16.03 -17.56
CA VAL A 161 8.16 16.95 -16.41
C VAL A 161 7.19 18.09 -16.68
N TRP A 162 7.19 18.64 -17.90
CA TRP A 162 6.27 19.71 -18.28
C TRP A 162 4.80 19.24 -18.26
N ARG A 163 4.51 18.06 -18.81
CA ARG A 163 3.14 17.47 -18.77
C ARG A 163 2.69 17.13 -17.35
N GLY A 164 3.59 16.62 -16.51
CA GLY A 164 3.31 16.33 -15.10
C GLY A 164 3.11 17.58 -14.23
N GLY A 165 3.81 18.67 -14.54
CA GLY A 165 3.68 19.97 -13.88
C GLY A 165 2.43 20.75 -14.29
N SER A 166 2.11 20.79 -15.58
CA SER A 166 0.96 21.54 -16.11
C SER A 166 -0.39 20.96 -15.63
N ALA A 167 -0.47 19.64 -15.39
CA ALA A 167 -1.63 19.01 -14.77
C ALA A 167 -1.89 19.48 -13.31
N ARG A 168 -0.88 20.00 -12.59
CA ARG A 168 -1.05 20.56 -11.23
C ARG A 168 -1.66 21.96 -11.23
N GLU A 169 -1.50 22.73 -12.30
CA GLU A 169 -1.98 24.13 -12.36
C GLU A 169 -3.45 24.23 -12.76
N ILE A 170 -3.95 23.31 -13.58
CA ILE A 170 -5.34 23.37 -14.09
C ILE A 170 -6.39 23.05 -12.99
N HIS A 171 -6.01 22.35 -11.91
CA HIS A 171 -6.94 21.95 -10.84
C HIS A 171 -7.00 22.92 -9.63
N ASN A 172 -6.11 23.90 -9.53
CA ASN A 172 -6.09 24.87 -8.42
C ASN A 172 -6.74 26.23 -8.76
N GLY A 173 -7.31 26.39 -9.96
CA GLY A 173 -7.88 27.66 -10.45
C GLY A 173 -9.39 27.82 -10.34
N GLY A 174 -10.10 26.92 -9.65
CA GLY A 174 -11.56 26.95 -9.51
C GLY A 174 -12.01 27.07 -8.05
N GLY A 175 -11.72 28.21 -7.43
CA GLY A 175 -12.26 28.63 -6.13
C GLY A 175 -13.03 29.93 -6.28
#